data_AF-A0A7S1LG15-F1
#
_entry.id   AF-A0A7S1LG15-F1
#
_cell.length_a   1.000
_cell.length_b   1.000
_cell.length_c   1.000
_cell.angle_alpha   90.00
_cell.angle_beta   90.00
_cell.angle_gamma   90.00
#
_symmetry.space_group_name_H-M   'P 1'
#
loop_
_entity.id
_entity.type
_entity.pdbx_description
1 polymer ?
#
loop_
_entity_poly.entity_id
_entity_poly.type
_entity_poly.pdbx_seq_one_letter_code
_entity_poly.pdbx_strand_id
1 'polypeptide(L)'
;MSNDDDDVLGSFLAWSRANGIEGIEEDGGSVAARSRPGRGRCLVSVAGAREGDRLLRVPGKAVLAEGRGGYAASHWMLGLVHRLVDEDSRGPASSFHAFARLLFGGSEPLDLDAWRSLPGAAGCRARRLADLR
;
A
#
# COMPACT_ATOMS: atom_id res chain seq x y z
N MET A 1 5.63 19.66 -8.84
CA MET A 1 4.57 18.69 -8.49
C MET A 1 5.17 17.59 -7.61
N SER A 2 5.53 17.86 -6.34
CA SER A 2 6.13 16.82 -5.47
C SER A 2 5.72 16.87 -3.99
N ASN A 3 4.69 17.62 -3.60
CA ASN A 3 4.29 17.68 -2.19
C ASN A 3 3.40 16.49 -1.77
N ASP A 4 2.55 15.97 -2.66
CA ASP A 4 1.62 14.88 -2.31
C ASP A 4 2.31 13.51 -2.22
N ASP A 5 3.36 13.28 -3.01
CA ASP A 5 4.05 11.98 -3.04
C ASP A 5 4.95 11.75 -1.82
N ASP A 6 5.58 12.81 -1.33
CA ASP A 6 6.37 12.79 -0.09
C ASP A 6 5.45 12.61 1.13
N ASP A 7 4.24 13.18 1.10
CA ASP A 7 3.23 13.03 2.17
C ASP A 7 2.67 11.59 2.26
N VAL A 8 2.44 10.93 1.11
CA VAL A 8 1.99 9.52 1.10
C VAL A 8 3.05 8.58 1.69
N LEU A 9 4.33 8.79 1.33
CA LEU A 9 5.40 7.96 1.88
C LEU A 9 5.63 8.24 3.37
N GLY A 10 5.65 9.51 3.78
CA GLY A 10 5.76 9.90 5.19
C GLY A 10 4.63 9.32 6.05
N SER A 11 3.39 9.40 5.56
CA SER A 11 2.21 8.81 6.20
C SER A 11 2.33 7.28 6.35
N PHE A 12 2.83 6.59 5.34
CA PHE A 12 3.08 5.14 5.41
C PHE A 12 4.17 4.77 6.44
N LEU A 13 5.24 5.56 6.53
CA LEU A 13 6.30 5.33 7.50
C LEU A 13 5.81 5.57 8.94
N ALA A 14 5.03 6.62 9.17
CA ALA A 14 4.40 6.87 10.46
C ALA A 14 3.46 5.72 10.87
N TRP A 15 2.63 5.26 9.94
CA TRP A 15 1.76 4.10 10.13
C TRP A 15 2.55 2.82 10.45
N SER A 16 3.65 2.58 9.75
CA SER A 16 4.51 1.41 9.94
C SER A 16 5.05 1.36 11.37
N ARG A 17 5.56 2.49 11.88
CA ARG A 17 6.04 2.63 13.26
C ARG A 17 4.91 2.38 14.27
N ALA A 18 3.74 2.98 14.07
CA ALA A 18 2.58 2.79 14.95
C ALA A 18 2.10 1.31 15.02
N ASN A 19 2.33 0.55 13.95
CA ASN A 19 1.98 -0.86 13.88
C ASN A 19 3.12 -1.81 14.30
N GLY A 20 4.26 -1.28 14.74
CA GLY A 20 5.41 -2.06 15.21
C GLY A 20 6.19 -2.74 14.07
N ILE A 21 6.11 -2.21 12.86
CA ILE A 21 7.01 -2.62 11.78
C ILE A 21 8.39 -2.05 12.08
N GLU A 22 9.38 -2.92 12.19
CA GLU A 22 10.76 -2.55 12.54
C GLU A 22 11.67 -2.73 11.33
N GLY A 23 12.63 -1.81 11.13
CA GLY A 23 13.68 -1.91 10.11
C GLY A 23 13.55 -0.94 8.93
N ILE A 24 12.39 -0.26 8.78
CA ILE A 24 12.20 0.82 7.80
C ILE A 24 12.39 2.17 8.49
N GLU A 25 13.42 2.91 8.12
CA GLU A 25 13.62 4.29 8.60
C GLU A 25 13.95 5.22 7.44
N GLU A 26 13.77 6.53 7.66
CA GLU A 26 14.11 7.51 6.62
C GLU A 26 15.62 7.57 6.42
N ASP A 27 16.44 7.52 7.48
CA ASP A 27 17.91 7.66 7.39
C ASP A 27 18.75 6.85 8.42
N GLY A 28 18.19 5.89 9.15
CA GLY A 28 18.92 5.18 10.24
C GLY A 28 18.74 3.66 10.35
N GLY A 29 17.85 3.07 9.55
CA GLY A 29 17.49 1.65 9.60
C GLY A 29 18.34 0.79 8.66
N SER A 30 18.14 -0.52 8.71
CA SER A 30 18.75 -1.45 7.75
C SER A 30 18.28 -1.18 6.32
N VAL A 31 17.03 -0.73 6.16
CA VAL A 31 16.44 -0.35 4.88
C VAL A 31 15.69 0.99 4.96
N ALA A 32 15.67 1.71 3.84
CA ALA A 32 14.93 2.94 3.68
C ALA A 32 13.94 2.82 2.53
N ALA A 33 12.74 3.36 2.72
CA ALA A 33 11.76 3.47 1.65
C ALA A 33 12.10 4.67 0.76
N ARG A 34 12.14 4.46 -0.57
CA ARG A 34 12.48 5.48 -1.57
C ARG A 34 11.61 5.32 -2.81
N SER A 35 11.29 6.43 -3.47
CA SER A 35 10.73 6.42 -4.82
C SER A 35 11.86 6.29 -5.85
N ARG A 36 11.70 5.39 -6.82
CA ARG A 36 12.67 5.17 -7.91
C ARG A 36 11.97 5.30 -9.27
N PRO A 37 12.51 6.10 -10.21
CA PRO A 37 11.99 6.18 -11.57
C PRO A 37 11.87 4.79 -12.21
N GLY A 38 10.70 4.49 -12.80
CA GLY A 38 10.41 3.22 -13.47
C GLY A 38 10.24 2.00 -12.55
N ARG A 39 10.41 2.14 -11.23
CA ARG A 39 10.24 1.04 -10.26
C ARG A 39 9.22 1.35 -9.16
N GLY A 40 8.73 2.58 -9.08
CA GLY A 40 7.80 3.01 -8.05
C GLY A 40 8.46 3.11 -6.67
N ARG A 41 7.69 2.86 -5.62
CA ARG A 41 8.17 2.91 -4.23
C ARG A 41 8.81 1.58 -3.85
N CYS A 42 10.04 1.61 -3.35
CA CYS A 42 10.81 0.42 -3.01
C CYS A 42 11.63 0.59 -1.73
N LEU A 43 12.04 -0.54 -1.15
CA LEU A 43 13.03 -0.57 -0.06
C LEU A 43 14.45 -0.59 -0.65
N VAL A 44 15.33 0.22 -0.10
CA VAL A 44 16.73 0.35 -0.48
C VAL A 44 17.59 0.09 0.77
N SER A 45 18.61 -0.76 0.65
CA SER A 45 19.58 -0.95 1.74
C SER A 45 20.31 0.36 2.02
N VAL A 46 20.33 0.80 3.27
CA VAL A 46 21.00 2.04 3.70
C VAL A 46 22.29 1.75 4.45
N ALA A 47 22.29 0.68 5.23
CA ALA A 47 23.48 0.11 5.85
C ALA A 47 24.03 -1.03 4.98
N GLY A 48 25.32 -1.37 5.17
CA GLY A 48 25.97 -2.53 4.56
C GLY A 48 25.44 -3.85 5.13
N ALA A 49 24.18 -4.16 4.81
CA ALA A 49 23.51 -5.39 5.20
C ALA A 49 24.27 -6.60 4.65
N ARG A 50 24.43 -7.62 5.49
CA ARG A 50 25.07 -8.88 5.16
C ARG A 50 24.02 -9.95 4.88
N GLU A 51 24.44 -11.00 4.21
CA GLU A 51 23.62 -12.20 4.06
C GLU A 51 23.22 -12.74 5.44
N GLY A 52 21.93 -13.04 5.61
CA GLY A 52 21.37 -13.52 6.88
C GLY A 52 20.90 -12.41 7.83
N ASP A 53 21.19 -11.13 7.55
CA ASP A 53 20.68 -10.04 8.37
C ASP A 53 19.16 -9.91 8.26
N ARG A 54 18.50 -9.73 9.41
CA ARG A 54 17.06 -9.42 9.44
C ARG A 54 16.83 -7.96 9.08
N LEU A 55 16.38 -7.71 7.86
CA LEU A 55 16.13 -6.36 7.33
C LEU A 55 14.82 -5.74 7.81
N LEU A 56 13.79 -6.56 8.01
CA LEU A 56 12.44 -6.11 8.31
C LEU A 56 11.75 -7.10 9.25
N ARG A 57 10.97 -6.57 10.19
CA ARG A 57 10.02 -7.36 10.98
C ARG A 57 8.63 -6.78 10.81
N VAL A 58 7.67 -7.61 10.37
CA VAL A 58 6.27 -7.24 10.20
C VAL A 58 5.42 -8.01 11.22
N PRO A 59 4.82 -7.34 12.21
CA PRO A 59 3.88 -7.98 13.12
C PRO A 59 2.65 -8.49 12.37
N GLY A 60 2.07 -9.62 12.78
CA GLY A 60 0.89 -10.19 12.13
C GLY A 60 -0.31 -9.22 12.06
N LYS A 61 -0.44 -8.31 13.05
CA LYS A 61 -1.49 -7.26 13.05
C LYS A 61 -1.34 -6.23 11.92
N ALA A 62 -0.14 -6.09 11.35
CA ALA A 62 0.16 -5.19 10.24
C ALA A 62 -0.04 -5.88 8.87
N VAL A 63 -0.45 -7.16 8.86
CA VAL A 63 -0.77 -7.90 7.65
C VAL A 63 -2.24 -7.70 7.31
N LEU A 64 -2.50 -7.10 6.16
CA LEU A 64 -3.85 -7.09 5.60
C LEU A 64 -4.11 -8.47 4.97
N ALA A 65 -5.02 -9.22 5.56
CA ALA A 65 -5.50 -10.49 5.02
C ALA A 65 -6.90 -10.32 4.41
N GLU A 66 -7.28 -11.27 3.55
CA GLU A 66 -8.67 -11.41 3.12
C GLU A 66 -9.55 -11.52 4.37
N GLY A 67 -10.56 -10.65 4.48
CA GLY A 67 -11.55 -10.75 5.55
C GLY A 67 -12.38 -12.03 5.41
N ARG A 68 -13.29 -12.30 6.35
CA ARG A 68 -14.28 -13.40 6.23
C ARG A 68 -15.35 -13.13 5.16
N GLY A 69 -14.96 -12.60 4.00
CA GLY A 69 -15.84 -12.34 2.87
C GLY A 69 -16.00 -13.61 2.06
N GLY A 70 -17.24 -14.02 1.79
CA GLY A 70 -17.63 -15.25 1.10
C GLY A 70 -17.22 -15.38 -0.37
N TYR A 71 -16.00 -14.96 -0.74
CA TYR A 71 -15.41 -15.33 -2.01
C TYR A 71 -14.97 -16.80 -1.95
N ALA A 72 -15.29 -17.56 -2.99
CA ALA A 72 -14.75 -18.91 -3.13
C ALA A 72 -13.22 -18.86 -3.12
N ALA A 73 -12.56 -19.92 -2.60
CA ALA A 73 -11.10 -19.99 -2.52
C ALA A 73 -10.39 -19.78 -3.88
N SER A 74 -11.08 -19.99 -5.01
CA SER A 74 -10.58 -19.67 -6.36
C SER A 74 -10.49 -18.17 -6.68
N HIS A 75 -11.00 -17.29 -5.82
CA HIS A 75 -11.12 -15.84 -6.04
C HIS A 75 -10.57 -15.00 -4.88
N TRP A 76 -9.73 -15.56 -4.02
CA TRP A 76 -9.13 -14.87 -2.86
C TRP A 76 -8.46 -13.53 -3.22
N MET A 77 -7.83 -13.46 -4.40
CA MET A 77 -7.21 -12.23 -4.91
C MET A 77 -8.24 -11.10 -5.08
N LEU A 78 -9.45 -11.43 -5.55
CA LEU A 78 -10.54 -10.47 -5.67
C LEU A 78 -10.99 -9.99 -4.28
N GLY A 79 -11.10 -10.90 -3.30
CA GLY A 79 -11.41 -10.55 -1.91
C GLY A 79 -10.42 -9.57 -1.30
N LEU A 80 -9.11 -9.82 -1.48
CA LEU A 80 -8.04 -8.91 -1.02
C LEU A 80 -8.10 -7.55 -1.71
N VAL A 81 -8.34 -7.55 -3.02
CA VAL A 81 -8.54 -6.33 -3.81
C VAL A 81 -9.69 -5.49 -3.26
N HIS A 82 -10.86 -6.09 -3.05
CA HIS A 82 -12.02 -5.36 -2.52
C HIS A 82 -11.72 -4.80 -1.14
N ARG A 83 -11.06 -5.60 -0.28
CA ARG A 83 -10.63 -5.15 1.04
C ARG A 83 -9.71 -3.93 0.96
N LEU A 84 -8.72 -3.92 0.06
CA LEU A 84 -7.83 -2.78 -0.15
C LEU A 84 -8.58 -1.51 -0.56
N VAL A 85 -9.57 -1.63 -1.46
CA VAL A 85 -10.41 -0.50 -1.87
C VAL A 85 -11.30 -0.03 -0.71
N ASP A 86 -11.81 -0.93 0.13
CA ASP A 86 -12.54 -0.58 1.35
C ASP A 86 -11.68 0.16 2.38
N GLU A 87 -10.42 -0.24 2.56
CA GLU A 87 -9.48 0.49 3.45
C GLU A 87 -9.18 1.90 2.91
N ASP A 88 -8.97 2.07 1.60
CA ASP A 88 -8.75 3.40 0.98
C ASP A 88 -9.98 4.29 1.14
N SER A 89 -11.17 3.78 0.80
CA SER A 89 -12.42 4.56 0.82
C SER A 89 -12.85 5.04 2.21
N ARG A 90 -12.48 4.31 3.27
CA ARG A 90 -12.73 4.71 4.66
C ARG A 90 -11.84 5.85 5.15
N GLY A 91 -10.82 6.23 4.37
CA GLY A 91 -9.94 7.32 4.74
C GLY A 91 -9.20 7.04 6.06
N PRO A 92 -8.85 8.10 6.83
CA PRO A 92 -8.14 7.97 8.10
C PRO A 92 -8.81 7.11 9.18
N ALA A 93 -10.09 6.76 9.03
CA ALA A 93 -10.78 5.84 9.94
C ALA A 93 -10.35 4.38 9.78
N SER A 94 -9.68 4.03 8.67
CA SER A 94 -9.11 2.70 8.43
C SER A 94 -7.73 2.57 9.07
N SER A 95 -7.49 1.45 9.76
CA SER A 95 -6.17 1.09 10.28
C SER A 95 -5.17 0.69 9.20
N PHE A 96 -5.54 0.64 7.92
CA PHE A 96 -4.69 0.29 6.78
C PHE A 96 -4.70 1.37 5.69
N HIS A 97 -5.29 2.53 5.96
CA HIS A 97 -5.46 3.59 4.97
C HIS A 97 -4.12 4.02 4.35
N ALA A 98 -3.11 4.29 5.18
CA ALA A 98 -1.79 4.70 4.71
C ALA A 98 -1.12 3.64 3.81
N PHE A 99 -1.33 2.35 4.11
CA PHE A 99 -0.85 1.26 3.28
C PHE A 99 -1.60 1.18 1.94
N ALA A 100 -2.93 1.29 1.95
CA ALA A 100 -3.73 1.32 0.72
C ALA A 100 -3.38 2.52 -0.17
N ARG A 101 -3.20 3.71 0.43
CA ARG A 101 -2.74 4.92 -0.24
C ARG A 101 -1.34 4.78 -0.83
N LEU A 102 -0.43 4.05 -0.19
CA LEU A 102 0.89 3.78 -0.76
C LEU A 102 0.79 2.98 -2.07
N LEU A 103 -0.10 1.99 -2.13
CA LEU A 103 -0.31 1.15 -3.32
C LEU A 103 -1.01 1.91 -4.44
N PHE A 104 -1.95 2.78 -4.07
CA PHE A 104 -2.76 3.53 -5.01
C PHE A 104 -2.15 4.86 -5.45
N GLY A 105 -1.36 5.50 -4.61
CA GLY A 105 -0.77 6.82 -4.83
C GLY A 105 0.47 6.80 -5.71
N GLY A 106 0.71 5.73 -6.47
CA GLY A 106 1.74 5.66 -7.50
C GLY A 106 1.17 5.62 -8.93
N SER A 107 -0.14 5.77 -9.08
CA SER A 107 -0.76 5.83 -10.40
C SER A 107 -0.74 7.25 -10.93
N GLU A 108 -0.16 7.40 -12.13
CA GLU A 108 -0.49 8.43 -13.13
C GLU A 108 -1.98 8.79 -13.12
N PRO A 109 -2.37 9.99 -13.62
CA PRO A 109 -3.74 10.49 -13.51
C PRO A 109 -4.77 9.39 -13.78
N LEU A 110 -5.61 9.14 -12.77
CA LEU A 110 -6.60 8.08 -12.77
C LEU A 110 -7.56 8.27 -13.96
N ASP A 111 -7.28 7.60 -15.07
CA ASP A 111 -8.27 7.42 -16.14
C ASP A 111 -9.30 6.39 -15.66
N LEU A 112 -10.30 6.90 -14.94
CA LEU A 112 -11.36 6.09 -14.35
C LEU A 112 -12.09 5.26 -15.41
N ASP A 113 -12.26 5.78 -16.63
CA ASP A 113 -13.01 5.09 -17.68
C ASP A 113 -12.20 3.94 -18.26
N ALA A 114 -10.90 4.15 -18.54
CA ALA A 114 -10.00 3.06 -18.91
C ALA A 114 -9.91 2.00 -17.80
N TRP A 115 -9.82 2.43 -16.54
CA TRP A 115 -9.61 1.54 -15.41
C TRP A 115 -10.84 0.70 -15.07
N ARG A 116 -12.06 1.20 -15.23
CA ARG A 116 -13.29 0.43 -14.98
C ARG A 116 -13.38 -0.85 -15.79
N SER A 117 -12.75 -0.90 -16.97
CA SER A 117 -12.69 -2.08 -17.82
C SER A 117 -11.66 -3.12 -17.36
N LEU A 118 -10.72 -2.73 -16.50
CA LEU A 118 -9.64 -3.61 -16.04
C LEU A 118 -10.16 -4.61 -14.98
N PRO A 119 -9.68 -5.87 -14.99
CA PRO A 119 -9.90 -6.80 -13.88
C PRO A 119 -9.08 -6.39 -12.64
N GLY A 120 -9.50 -6.84 -11.46
CA GLY A 120 -8.74 -6.64 -10.21
C GLY A 120 -8.86 -5.24 -9.60
N ALA A 121 -7.87 -4.82 -8.81
CA ALA A 121 -7.95 -3.64 -7.93
C ALA A 121 -8.14 -2.31 -8.64
N ALA A 122 -7.44 -2.11 -9.76
CA ALA A 122 -7.58 -0.89 -10.54
C ALA A 122 -9.04 -0.69 -10.97
N GLY A 123 -9.68 -1.72 -11.54
CA GLY A 123 -11.08 -1.64 -11.97
C GLY A 123 -12.09 -1.62 -10.83
N CYS A 124 -11.88 -2.37 -9.74
CA CYS A 124 -12.77 -2.29 -8.58
C CYS A 124 -12.76 -0.88 -7.96
N ARG A 125 -11.58 -0.26 -7.85
CA ARG A 125 -11.44 1.11 -7.37
C ARG A 125 -12.11 2.11 -8.30
N ALA A 126 -11.87 2.00 -9.60
CA ALA A 126 -12.43 2.93 -10.58
C ALA A 126 -13.97 2.87 -10.68
N ARG A 127 -14.56 1.67 -10.53
CA ARG A 127 -16.03 1.50 -10.41
C ARG A 127 -16.57 2.16 -9.14
N ARG A 128 -15.95 1.92 -7.98
CA ARG A 128 -16.39 2.54 -6.72
C ARG A 128 -16.28 4.06 -6.72
N LEU A 129 -15.20 4.61 -7.29
CA LEU A 129 -15.03 6.07 -7.41
C LEU A 129 -16.05 6.69 -8.38
N ALA A 130 -16.57 5.91 -9.34
CA ALA A 130 -17.69 6.31 -10.18
C ALA A 130 -18.99 6.45 -9.41
N ASP A 131 -19.29 5.45 -8.58
CA ASP A 131 -20.55 5.34 -7.84
C ASP A 131 -20.69 6.43 -6.74
N LEU A 132 -19.59 7.08 -6.36
CA LEU A 132 -19.55 8.16 -5.37
C LEU A 132 -19.70 9.58 -5.97
N ARG A 133 -19.81 9.71 -7.29
CA ARG A 133 -20.02 10.98 -8.01
C ARG A 133 -21.47 11.12 -8.44
#